data_AF-A0AAW2ZNJ4-F1
#
_entry.id   AF-A0AAW2ZNJ4-F1
#
_cell.length_a   1.000
_cell.length_b   1.000
_cell.length_c   1.000
_cell.angle_alpha   90.00
_cell.angle_beta   90.00
_cell.angle_gamma   90.00
#
_symmetry.space_group_name_H-M   'P 1'
#
loop_
_entity.id
_entity.type
_entity.pdbx_description
1 polymer ?
#
loop_
_entity_poly.entity_id
_entity_poly.type
_entity_poly.pdbx_seq_one_letter_code
_entity_poly.pdbx_strand_id
1 'polypeptide(L)'
;MNFVLKQMQDGVAKPLRNRYENLKKVNKEYLFAGINIAWENGMNQIPRLDKLPTAAEPIQSRGIQMQVWESGAQLGYASLHWNGYNNSRLIREAILARITPKQMFTTLMWEIISDYNILLSKTISDVGVPRTHIFTHQVAIPTVDKSKASALWPPVWVNVNDFSTPGFTMDNRGSAVFDIDTIKQQIKQVDKNQKYYAAVETYLQHYHDESSLTQNLKETFESGAIVKWLYGAYPVGGEFGLDVDPVNATLAIKKWLLNK
;
A
#
# COMPACT_ATOMS: atom_id res chain seq x y z
N MET A 1 18.21 0.58 -10.16
CA MET A 1 16.94 1.01 -10.78
C MET A 1 16.54 0.18 -12.00
N ASN A 2 17.42 -0.01 -13.00
CA ASN A 2 17.05 -0.65 -14.29
C ASN A 2 16.44 -2.06 -14.18
N PHE A 3 16.91 -2.89 -13.25
CA PHE A 3 16.36 -4.25 -13.07
C PHE A 3 14.90 -4.23 -12.63
N VAL A 4 14.57 -3.51 -11.54
CA VAL A 4 13.20 -3.42 -11.00
C VAL A 4 12.25 -2.81 -12.02
N LEU A 5 12.67 -1.73 -12.68
CA LEU A 5 11.87 -1.10 -13.73
C LEU A 5 11.59 -2.08 -14.88
N LYS A 6 12.61 -2.84 -15.32
CA LYS A 6 12.44 -3.85 -16.37
C LYS A 6 11.49 -4.97 -15.95
N GLN A 7 11.61 -5.47 -14.71
CA GLN A 7 10.69 -6.49 -14.18
C GLN A 7 9.26 -5.97 -14.12
N MET A 8 9.06 -4.74 -13.63
CA MET A 8 7.74 -4.13 -13.57
C MET A 8 7.16 -3.89 -14.96
N GLN A 9 7.97 -3.43 -15.92
CA GLN A 9 7.53 -3.19 -17.30
C GLN A 9 7.19 -4.50 -18.02
N ASP A 10 8.09 -5.46 -18.02
CA ASP A 10 7.97 -6.69 -18.81
C ASP A 10 7.05 -7.72 -18.15
N GLY A 11 7.16 -7.87 -16.82
CA GLY A 11 6.43 -8.88 -16.06
C GLY A 11 5.02 -8.47 -15.65
N VAL A 12 4.76 -7.16 -15.48
CA VAL A 12 3.48 -6.66 -14.97
C VAL A 12 2.79 -5.72 -15.95
N ALA A 13 3.41 -4.58 -16.27
CA ALA A 13 2.77 -3.50 -17.01
C ALA A 13 2.33 -3.91 -18.42
N LYS A 14 3.22 -4.55 -19.19
CA LYS A 14 2.91 -5.02 -20.55
C LYS A 14 1.80 -6.09 -20.55
N PRO A 15 1.88 -7.19 -19.77
CA PRO A 15 0.78 -8.15 -19.67
C PRO A 15 -0.54 -7.53 -19.22
N LEU A 16 -0.50 -6.64 -18.23
CA LEU A 16 -1.68 -5.96 -17.71
C LEU A 16 -2.35 -5.11 -18.80
N ARG A 17 -1.57 -4.28 -19.50
CA ARG A 17 -2.06 -3.47 -20.63
C ARG A 17 -2.72 -4.36 -21.68
N ASN A 18 -2.06 -5.45 -22.10
CA ASN A 18 -2.59 -6.32 -23.13
C ASN A 18 -3.94 -6.92 -22.71
N ARG A 19 -4.08 -7.35 -21.45
CA ARG A 19 -5.34 -7.86 -20.91
C ARG A 19 -6.41 -6.77 -20.85
N TYR A 20 -6.06 -5.58 -20.36
CA TYR A 20 -6.98 -4.46 -20.25
C TYR A 20 -7.48 -3.99 -21.63
N GLU A 21 -6.61 -3.87 -22.62
CA GLU A 21 -6.99 -3.51 -24.00
C GLU A 21 -7.85 -4.60 -24.65
N ASN A 22 -7.61 -5.88 -24.35
CA ASN A 22 -8.47 -6.95 -24.83
C ASN A 22 -9.87 -6.90 -24.21
N LEU A 23 -9.99 -6.54 -22.93
CA LEU A 23 -11.29 -6.31 -22.28
C LEU A 23 -12.02 -5.13 -22.91
N LYS A 24 -11.33 -4.00 -23.15
CA LYS A 24 -11.90 -2.81 -23.82
C LYS A 24 -12.44 -3.14 -25.20
N LYS A 25 -11.73 -3.94 -26.00
CA LYS A 25 -12.17 -4.35 -27.35
C LYS A 25 -13.52 -5.09 -27.35
N VAL A 26 -13.89 -5.71 -26.24
CA VAL A 26 -15.15 -6.44 -26.09
C VAL A 26 -16.12 -5.77 -25.11
N ASN A 27 -15.90 -4.50 -24.77
CA ASN A 27 -16.70 -3.71 -23.82
C ASN A 27 -16.83 -4.38 -22.43
N LYS A 28 -15.76 -5.06 -21.98
CA LYS A 28 -15.68 -5.74 -20.68
C LYS A 28 -14.62 -5.17 -19.75
N GLU A 29 -14.19 -3.93 -19.99
CA GLU A 29 -13.21 -3.25 -19.14
C GLU A 29 -13.66 -3.13 -17.68
N TYR A 30 -14.98 -3.14 -17.43
CA TYR A 30 -15.56 -3.17 -16.08
C TYR A 30 -15.15 -4.41 -15.26
N LEU A 31 -14.67 -5.49 -15.91
CA LEU A 31 -14.15 -6.67 -15.23
C LEU A 31 -12.74 -6.45 -14.66
N PHE A 32 -12.05 -5.40 -15.09
CA PHE A 32 -10.78 -5.03 -14.51
C PHE A 32 -11.01 -4.09 -13.32
N ALA A 33 -11.02 -4.65 -12.11
CA ALA A 33 -11.19 -3.88 -10.87
C ALA A 33 -9.97 -2.99 -10.52
N GLY A 34 -8.85 -3.16 -11.23
CA GLY A 34 -7.59 -2.44 -11.04
C GLY A 34 -6.46 -3.32 -10.53
N ILE A 35 -5.33 -2.68 -10.22
CA ILE A 35 -4.12 -3.28 -9.66
C ILE A 35 -3.75 -2.55 -8.38
N ASN A 36 -3.35 -3.33 -7.38
CA ASN A 36 -2.80 -2.82 -6.14
C ASN A 36 -1.29 -3.08 -6.14
N ILE A 37 -0.54 -2.07 -5.72
CA ILE A 37 0.92 -2.03 -5.76
C ILE A 37 1.46 -1.54 -4.42
N ALA A 38 2.76 -1.77 -4.20
CA ALA A 38 3.49 -1.29 -3.03
C ALA A 38 3.07 -1.89 -1.67
N TRP A 39 2.42 -3.06 -1.67
CA TRP A 39 2.21 -3.83 -0.44
C TRP A 39 3.52 -4.26 0.19
N GLU A 40 3.61 -4.12 1.51
CA GLU A 40 4.74 -4.51 2.37
C GLU A 40 6.09 -4.36 1.67
N ASN A 41 6.53 -3.10 1.52
CA ASN A 41 7.79 -2.70 0.87
C ASN A 41 9.07 -3.37 1.42
N GLY A 42 8.96 -4.23 2.44
CA GLY A 42 10.05 -5.00 3.04
C GLY A 42 11.04 -4.15 3.83
N MET A 43 10.83 -2.82 3.91
CA MET A 43 11.69 -1.90 4.62
C MET A 43 11.34 -1.93 6.11
N ASN A 44 11.74 -3.01 6.78
CA ASN A 44 11.55 -3.14 8.21
C ASN A 44 12.55 -2.27 8.98
N GLN A 45 12.03 -1.37 9.82
CA GLN A 45 12.79 -0.74 10.89
C GLN A 45 12.96 -1.74 12.05
N ILE A 46 13.81 -2.76 11.91
CA ILE A 46 14.14 -3.58 13.09
C ILE A 46 15.04 -2.73 14.00
N PRO A 47 14.61 -2.39 15.23
CA PRO A 47 15.37 -1.53 16.10
C PRO A 47 16.35 -2.37 16.91
N ARG A 48 17.64 -2.12 16.73
CA ARG A 48 18.54 -2.05 17.88
C ARG A 48 19.16 -0.66 17.91
N LEU A 49 18.70 0.12 18.89
CA LEU A 49 19.07 1.50 19.19
C LEU A 49 20.30 1.59 20.12
N ASP A 50 20.96 0.48 20.42
CA ASP A 50 22.21 0.45 21.20
C ASP A 50 23.45 0.65 20.32
N LYS A 51 23.32 0.47 19.00
CA LYS A 51 24.36 0.81 18.01
C LYS A 51 23.68 1.49 16.82
N LEU A 52 24.09 2.72 16.51
CA LEU A 52 23.65 3.42 15.30
C LEU A 52 23.87 2.47 14.10
N PRO A 53 22.81 2.08 13.36
CA PRO A 53 23.02 1.24 12.20
C PRO A 53 23.83 2.04 11.18
N THR A 54 24.85 1.41 10.63
CA THR A 54 25.78 2.03 9.70
C THR A 54 25.30 1.77 8.28
N ALA A 55 25.34 2.81 7.43
CA ALA A 55 25.12 2.64 5.99
C ALA A 55 26.15 1.64 5.45
N ALA A 56 25.69 0.47 5.00
CA ALA A 56 26.53 -0.59 4.44
C ALA A 56 25.98 -1.04 3.09
N GLU A 57 26.85 -1.54 2.21
CA GLU A 57 26.48 -2.06 0.89
C GLU A 57 25.53 -3.28 1.00
N PRO A 58 24.61 -3.47 0.03
CA PRO A 58 23.63 -4.57 0.07
C PRO A 58 24.27 -5.95 -0.12
N ILE A 59 24.00 -6.87 0.80
CA ILE A 59 24.56 -8.24 0.83
C ILE A 59 23.56 -9.27 0.28
N GLN A 60 23.20 -9.15 -1.00
CA GLN A 60 22.72 -10.32 -1.76
C GLN A 60 23.49 -10.44 -3.07
N SER A 61 24.77 -10.76 -2.90
CA SER A 61 25.67 -11.26 -3.93
C SER A 61 26.69 -12.16 -3.19
N ARG A 62 26.81 -13.44 -3.57
CA ARG A 62 27.87 -14.40 -3.12
C ARG A 62 27.70 -15.16 -1.79
N GLY A 63 26.54 -15.78 -1.53
CA GLY A 63 26.48 -16.99 -0.69
C GLY A 63 26.69 -16.83 0.82
N ILE A 64 26.45 -15.66 1.41
CA ILE A 64 26.45 -15.47 2.87
C ILE A 64 25.00 -15.52 3.38
N GLN A 65 24.73 -16.37 4.37
CA GLN A 65 23.41 -16.51 5.00
C GLN A 65 23.30 -15.52 6.17
N MET A 66 22.35 -14.59 6.06
CA MET A 66 22.07 -13.59 7.09
C MET A 66 20.91 -14.00 8.00
N GLN A 67 20.90 -13.46 9.20
CA GLN A 67 19.76 -13.54 10.12
C GLN A 67 18.66 -12.56 9.68
N VAL A 68 17.39 -12.89 9.94
CA VAL A 68 16.21 -12.12 9.51
C VAL A 68 16.26 -10.64 9.93
N TRP A 69 16.94 -10.35 11.04
CA TRP A 69 17.06 -8.99 11.55
C TRP A 69 18.10 -8.12 10.82
N GLU A 70 19.02 -8.71 10.08
CA GLU A 70 20.06 -7.99 9.33
C GLU A 70 19.54 -7.52 7.96
N SER A 71 18.59 -8.24 7.36
CA SER A 71 18.11 -7.97 6.00
C SER A 71 17.28 -6.69 5.89
N GLY A 72 16.36 -6.44 6.82
CA GLY A 72 15.46 -5.28 6.79
C GLY A 72 16.17 -3.94 7.03
N ALA A 73 17.12 -3.92 7.98
CA ALA A 73 17.93 -2.74 8.27
C ALA A 73 18.87 -2.40 7.10
N GLN A 74 19.48 -3.41 6.45
CA GLN A 74 20.34 -3.16 5.30
C GLN A 74 19.58 -2.58 4.10
N LEU A 75 18.33 -2.96 3.85
CA LEU A 75 17.57 -2.40 2.71
C LEU A 75 17.35 -0.89 2.84
N GLY A 76 16.95 -0.41 4.02
CA GLY A 76 16.77 1.03 4.24
C GLY A 76 18.10 1.80 4.19
N TYR A 77 19.12 1.30 4.88
CA TYR A 77 20.44 1.93 4.91
C TYR A 77 21.18 1.88 3.57
N ALA A 78 21.05 0.79 2.80
CA ALA A 78 21.60 0.69 1.46
C ALA A 78 20.89 1.65 0.50
N SER A 79 19.56 1.80 0.62
CA SER A 79 18.81 2.78 -0.18
C SER A 79 19.29 4.20 0.09
N LEU A 80 19.49 4.56 1.36
CA LEU A 80 20.08 5.85 1.73
C LEU A 80 21.53 6.02 1.25
N HIS A 81 22.35 4.98 1.39
CA HIS A 81 23.74 4.99 0.91
C HIS A 81 23.81 5.30 -0.60
N TRP A 82 22.99 4.61 -1.41
CA TRP A 82 22.91 4.85 -2.84
C TRP A 82 22.40 6.25 -3.19
N ASN A 83 21.60 6.87 -2.32
CA ASN A 83 21.18 8.27 -2.41
C ASN A 83 22.23 9.27 -1.85
N GLY A 84 23.46 8.82 -1.58
CA GLY A 84 24.56 9.66 -1.13
C GLY A 84 24.47 10.06 0.35
N TYR A 85 23.72 9.32 1.16
CA TYR A 85 23.70 9.50 2.62
C TYR A 85 24.77 8.65 3.30
N ASN A 86 25.40 9.25 4.31
CA ASN A 86 26.22 8.57 5.30
C ASN A 86 25.82 9.08 6.69
N ASN A 87 26.37 8.47 7.74
CA ASN A 87 26.01 8.81 9.12
C ASN A 87 26.29 10.29 9.45
N SER A 88 27.42 10.84 9.00
CA SER A 88 27.77 12.25 9.22
C SER A 88 26.77 13.21 8.58
N ARG A 89 26.33 12.92 7.34
CA ARG A 89 25.31 13.70 6.64
C ARG A 89 23.97 13.62 7.35
N LEU A 90 23.55 12.41 7.75
CA LEU A 90 22.30 12.19 8.46
C LEU A 90 22.25 12.96 9.79
N ILE A 91 23.33 12.92 10.58
CA ILE A 91 23.44 13.69 11.84
C ILE A 91 23.39 15.20 11.54
N ARG A 92 24.16 15.68 10.55
CA ARG A 92 24.19 17.10 10.18
C ARG A 92 22.81 17.59 9.79
N GLU A 93 22.09 16.85 8.94
CA GLU A 93 20.76 17.24 8.48
C GLU A 93 19.74 17.16 9.62
N ALA A 94 19.84 16.18 10.51
CA ALA A 94 18.99 16.09 11.70
C ALA A 94 19.17 17.33 12.62
N ILE A 95 20.42 17.78 12.82
CA ILE A 95 20.72 19.00 13.58
C ILE A 95 20.10 20.23 12.91
N LEU A 96 20.26 20.38 11.60
CA LEU A 96 19.69 21.51 10.84
C LEU A 96 18.17 21.54 10.91
N ALA A 97 17.53 20.37 10.84
CA ALA A 97 16.08 20.21 10.93
C ALA A 97 15.54 20.23 12.38
N ARG A 98 16.41 20.32 13.40
CA ARG A 98 16.06 20.28 14.83
C ARG A 98 15.26 19.03 15.23
N ILE A 99 15.62 17.88 14.65
CA ILE A 99 15.06 16.57 14.97
C ILE A 99 16.17 15.59 15.33
N THR A 100 15.79 14.43 15.88
CA THR A 100 16.77 13.38 16.16
C THR A 100 17.24 12.71 14.87
N PRO A 101 18.48 12.16 14.82
CA PRO A 101 18.94 11.31 13.72
C PRO A 101 17.95 10.20 13.36
N LYS A 102 17.29 9.60 14.36
CA LYS A 102 16.27 8.57 14.15
C LYS A 102 15.04 9.12 13.40
N GLN A 103 14.55 10.30 13.78
CA GLN A 103 13.43 10.93 13.07
C GLN A 103 13.82 11.29 11.64
N MET A 104 15.03 11.83 11.43
CA MET A 104 15.54 12.12 10.10
C MET A 104 15.60 10.85 9.24
N PHE A 105 16.19 9.77 9.76
CA PHE A 105 16.23 8.47 9.09
C PHE A 105 14.81 8.01 8.68
N THR A 106 13.86 8.06 9.61
CA THR A 106 12.48 7.65 9.34
C THR A 106 11.83 8.50 8.25
N THR A 107 12.02 9.82 8.25
CA THR A 107 11.49 10.71 7.21
C THR A 107 12.08 10.36 5.83
N LEU A 108 13.39 10.18 5.75
CA LEU A 108 14.04 9.80 4.49
C LEU A 108 13.57 8.42 3.98
N MET A 109 13.28 7.49 4.89
CA MET A 109 12.66 6.22 4.51
C MET A 109 11.26 6.41 3.93
N TRP A 110 10.44 7.29 4.49
CA TRP A 110 9.13 7.61 3.94
C TRP A 110 9.22 8.22 2.53
N GLU A 111 10.21 9.09 2.30
CA GLU A 111 10.48 9.65 0.97
C GLU A 111 10.86 8.55 -0.03
N ILE A 112 11.78 7.64 0.33
CA ILE A 112 12.15 6.50 -0.52
C ILE A 112 10.94 5.63 -0.87
N ILE A 113 10.07 5.36 0.11
CA ILE A 113 8.86 4.57 -0.12
C ILE A 113 7.90 5.32 -1.06
N SER A 114 7.76 6.65 -0.88
CA SER A 114 6.92 7.48 -1.76
C SER A 114 7.44 7.49 -3.19
N ASP A 115 8.75 7.66 -3.39
CA ASP A 115 9.40 7.58 -4.70
C ASP A 115 9.19 6.21 -5.36
N TYR A 116 9.29 5.14 -4.57
CA TYR A 116 9.04 3.79 -5.05
C TYR A 116 7.58 3.60 -5.48
N ASN A 117 6.62 4.11 -4.69
CA ASN A 117 5.21 4.10 -5.02
C ASN A 117 4.96 4.87 -6.34
N ILE A 118 5.54 6.06 -6.49
CA ILE A 118 5.45 6.86 -7.71
C ILE A 118 6.02 6.10 -8.90
N LEU A 119 7.19 5.47 -8.76
CA LEU A 119 7.82 4.71 -9.84
C LEU A 119 6.93 3.56 -10.31
N LEU A 120 6.38 2.77 -9.38
CA LEU A 120 5.49 1.65 -9.72
C LEU A 120 4.18 2.14 -10.36
N SER A 121 3.52 3.14 -9.74
CA SER A 121 2.27 3.71 -10.24
C SER A 121 2.44 4.31 -11.62
N LYS A 122 3.50 5.10 -11.83
CA LYS A 122 3.82 5.72 -13.11
C LYS A 122 4.10 4.67 -14.17
N THR A 123 4.82 3.60 -13.85
CA THR A 123 5.11 2.52 -14.80
C THR A 123 3.82 1.86 -15.33
N ILE A 124 2.81 1.68 -14.48
CA ILE A 124 1.49 1.17 -14.89
C ILE A 124 0.68 2.25 -15.62
N SER A 125 0.75 3.51 -15.18
CA SER A 125 0.05 4.62 -15.82
C SER A 125 0.56 4.89 -17.25
N ASP A 126 1.87 4.82 -17.46
CA ASP A 126 2.55 5.04 -18.75
C ASP A 126 2.10 4.03 -19.83
N VAL A 127 1.59 2.85 -19.42
CA VAL A 127 1.05 1.85 -20.35
C VAL A 127 -0.45 2.03 -20.62
N GLY A 128 -1.07 3.11 -20.13
CA GLY A 128 -2.44 3.52 -20.45
C GLY A 128 -3.51 3.06 -19.45
N VAL A 129 -3.11 2.50 -18.31
CA VAL A 129 -4.06 2.17 -17.24
C VAL A 129 -4.42 3.46 -16.48
N PRO A 130 -5.71 3.77 -16.29
CA PRO A 130 -6.12 5.00 -15.62
C PRO A 130 -5.79 4.98 -14.12
N ARG A 131 -5.47 6.15 -13.55
CA ARG A 131 -5.19 6.37 -12.11
C ARG A 131 -6.25 5.76 -11.17
N THR A 132 -7.51 5.74 -11.59
CA THR A 132 -8.63 5.17 -10.82
C THR A 132 -8.62 3.64 -10.72
N HIS A 133 -7.69 2.98 -11.42
CA HIS A 133 -7.51 1.53 -11.44
C HIS A 133 -6.10 1.12 -10.97
N ILE A 134 -5.32 2.07 -10.44
CA ILE A 134 -4.00 1.84 -9.87
C ILE A 134 -4.08 2.30 -8.42
N PHE A 135 -3.86 1.39 -7.49
CA PHE A 135 -4.00 1.65 -6.07
C PHE A 135 -2.70 1.36 -5.35
N THR A 136 -2.25 2.27 -4.49
CA THR A 136 -1.18 1.94 -3.55
C THR A 136 -1.72 1.07 -2.42
N HIS A 137 -0.85 0.39 -1.68
CA HIS A 137 -1.23 -0.41 -0.52
C HIS A 137 -0.47 0.03 0.71
N GLN A 138 -1.17 0.41 1.78
CA GLN A 138 -0.53 0.58 3.07
C GLN A 138 -1.52 0.39 4.23
N VAL A 139 -1.06 -0.04 5.39
CA VAL A 139 -1.90 -0.04 6.59
C VAL A 139 -1.98 1.38 7.18
N ALA A 140 -3.20 1.83 7.49
CA ALA A 140 -3.49 3.21 7.93
C ALA A 140 -3.47 3.42 9.46
N ILE A 141 -2.91 2.50 10.25
CA ILE A 141 -2.80 2.63 11.73
C ILE A 141 -2.30 4.01 12.22
N PRO A 142 -1.35 4.69 11.56
CA PRO A 142 -0.88 6.01 12.00
C PRO A 142 -1.97 7.10 12.05
N THR A 143 -3.14 6.88 11.45
CA THR A 143 -4.25 7.82 11.55
C THR A 143 -4.94 7.77 12.91
N VAL A 144 -4.86 6.65 13.62
CA VAL A 144 -5.40 6.51 14.99
C VAL A 144 -4.30 6.62 16.05
N ASP A 145 -3.09 6.14 15.75
CA ASP A 145 -1.96 6.18 16.66
C ASP A 145 -0.68 6.62 15.92
N LYS A 146 -0.40 7.93 16.02
CA LYS A 146 0.79 8.54 15.39
C LYS A 146 2.11 7.92 15.87
N SER A 147 2.15 7.32 17.06
CA SER A 147 3.37 6.68 17.58
C SER A 147 3.77 5.42 16.80
N LYS A 148 2.84 4.84 16.03
CA LYS A 148 3.06 3.68 15.15
C LYS A 148 3.66 4.06 13.80
N ALA A 149 3.73 5.35 13.46
CA ALA A 149 4.29 5.81 12.19
C ALA A 149 5.74 5.30 12.03
N SER A 150 5.98 4.55 10.97
CA SER A 150 7.26 3.87 10.71
C SER A 150 7.41 3.58 9.20
N ALA A 151 8.49 2.92 8.78
CA ALA A 151 8.61 2.49 7.38
C ALA A 151 7.65 1.33 7.02
N LEU A 152 7.19 0.56 8.03
CA LEU A 152 6.18 -0.48 7.87
C LEU A 152 4.77 0.14 7.76
N TRP A 153 4.51 1.18 8.55
CA TRP A 153 3.26 1.94 8.54
C TRP A 153 3.55 3.44 8.33
N PRO A 154 3.86 3.86 7.10
CA PRO A 154 4.14 5.27 6.80
C PRO A 154 2.94 6.20 7.09
N PRO A 155 3.15 7.53 7.13
CA PRO A 155 2.06 8.48 7.07
C PRO A 155 1.31 8.41 5.72
N VAL A 156 0.03 8.80 5.71
CA VAL A 156 -0.86 8.71 4.53
C VAL A 156 -0.28 9.36 3.27
N TRP A 157 0.48 10.45 3.41
CA TRP A 157 1.03 11.19 2.27
C TRP A 157 1.93 10.35 1.37
N VAL A 158 2.59 9.31 1.92
CA VAL A 158 3.50 8.42 1.19
C VAL A 158 2.78 7.66 0.06
N ASN A 159 1.47 7.49 0.18
CA ASN A 159 0.62 6.85 -0.82
C ASN A 159 -0.03 7.82 -1.83
N VAL A 160 0.13 9.13 -1.63
CA VAL A 160 -0.52 10.15 -2.47
C VAL A 160 0.42 10.56 -3.59
N ASN A 161 -0.01 10.36 -4.84
CA ASN A 161 0.70 10.80 -6.04
C ASN A 161 -0.24 10.92 -7.24
N ASP A 162 0.26 11.48 -8.33
CA ASP A 162 -0.51 11.81 -9.55
C ASP A 162 -0.92 10.58 -10.39
N PHE A 163 -0.29 9.42 -10.16
CA PHE A 163 -0.41 8.25 -11.04
C PHE A 163 -1.30 7.14 -10.46
N SER A 164 -1.59 7.17 -9.16
CA SER A 164 -2.47 6.20 -8.49
C SER A 164 -3.50 6.86 -7.57
N THR A 165 -4.54 6.10 -7.22
CA THR A 165 -5.45 6.41 -6.10
C THR A 165 -4.84 5.89 -4.80
N PRO A 166 -4.78 6.68 -3.71
CA PRO A 166 -4.26 6.21 -2.43
C PRO A 166 -5.11 5.05 -1.90
N GLY A 167 -4.50 3.90 -1.69
CA GLY A 167 -5.18 2.72 -1.15
C GLY A 167 -4.63 2.29 0.20
N PHE A 168 -5.53 1.73 1.03
CA PHE A 168 -5.22 1.33 2.39
C PHE A 168 -5.81 -0.03 2.76
N THR A 169 -5.08 -0.79 3.59
CA THR A 169 -5.68 -1.84 4.42
C THR A 169 -6.51 -1.17 5.50
N MET A 170 -7.81 -1.49 5.55
CA MET A 170 -8.78 -0.82 6.41
C MET A 170 -9.67 -1.84 7.09
N ASP A 171 -9.45 -2.01 8.40
CA ASP A 171 -10.26 -2.91 9.21
C ASP A 171 -10.28 -2.50 10.70
N ASN A 172 -11.36 -1.83 11.11
CA ASN A 172 -11.57 -1.42 12.50
C ASN A 172 -11.97 -2.56 13.44
N ARG A 173 -12.13 -3.78 12.93
CA ARG A 173 -12.37 -5.00 13.73
C ARG A 173 -11.13 -5.87 13.87
N GLY A 174 -10.06 -5.54 13.14
CA GLY A 174 -8.76 -6.22 13.20
C GLY A 174 -7.65 -5.32 13.75
N SER A 175 -6.41 -5.64 13.39
CA SER A 175 -5.22 -4.86 13.76
C SER A 175 -4.97 -3.65 12.84
N ALA A 176 -5.62 -3.59 11.67
CA ALA A 176 -5.51 -2.52 10.69
C ALA A 176 -6.53 -1.38 10.96
N VAL A 177 -6.60 -0.94 12.21
CA VAL A 177 -7.48 0.15 12.66
C VAL A 177 -7.14 1.47 11.97
N PHE A 178 -8.16 2.28 11.70
CA PHE A 178 -8.05 3.50 10.92
C PHE A 178 -9.08 4.56 11.33
N ASP A 179 -8.80 5.81 10.96
CA ASP A 179 -9.72 6.95 11.07
C ASP A 179 -9.88 7.55 9.67
N ILE A 180 -11.09 7.41 9.11
CA ILE A 180 -11.39 7.83 7.75
C ILE A 180 -11.34 9.35 7.56
N ASP A 181 -11.73 10.13 8.56
CA ASP A 181 -11.70 11.58 8.45
C ASP A 181 -10.26 12.08 8.46
N THR A 182 -9.41 11.47 9.30
CA THR A 182 -7.98 11.73 9.31
C THR A 182 -7.32 11.31 7.99
N ILE A 183 -7.65 10.15 7.40
CA ILE A 183 -7.17 9.76 6.06
C ILE A 183 -7.52 10.83 5.02
N LYS A 184 -8.79 11.22 4.95
CA LYS A 184 -9.29 12.20 3.97
C LYS A 184 -8.65 13.57 4.15
N GLN A 185 -8.46 14.00 5.39
CA GLN A 185 -7.77 15.25 5.70
C GLN A 185 -6.31 15.20 5.22
N GLN A 186 -5.57 14.13 5.53
CA GLN A 186 -4.17 13.99 5.15
C GLN A 186 -3.99 13.85 3.63
N ILE A 187 -4.89 13.16 2.93
CA ILE A 187 -4.91 13.14 1.47
C ILE A 187 -5.06 14.57 0.90
N LYS A 188 -6.06 15.33 1.39
CA LYS A 188 -6.33 16.70 0.91
C LYS A 188 -5.21 17.70 1.23
N GLN A 189 -4.41 17.44 2.28
CA GLN A 189 -3.25 18.26 2.59
C GLN A 189 -2.16 18.13 1.52
N VAL A 190 -2.05 16.98 0.87
CA VAL A 190 -1.06 16.69 -0.17
C VAL A 190 -1.60 17.01 -1.56
N ASP A 191 -2.79 16.49 -1.88
CA ASP A 191 -3.48 16.69 -3.16
C ASP A 191 -4.92 17.14 -2.90
N LYS A 192 -5.17 18.45 -3.04
CA LYS A 192 -6.50 19.05 -2.85
C LYS A 192 -7.53 18.57 -3.85
N ASN A 193 -7.09 18.05 -5.00
CA ASN A 193 -7.95 17.55 -6.06
C ASN A 193 -8.21 16.04 -5.95
N GLN A 194 -7.55 15.34 -5.02
CA GLN A 194 -7.78 13.93 -4.80
C GLN A 194 -9.16 13.70 -4.18
N LYS A 195 -10.08 13.18 -4.99
CA LYS A 195 -11.48 12.95 -4.61
C LYS A 195 -11.70 11.62 -3.91
N TYR A 196 -10.85 10.64 -4.20
CA TYR A 196 -11.12 9.23 -3.91
C TYR A 196 -10.00 8.60 -3.09
N TYR A 197 -10.33 7.51 -2.43
CA TYR A 197 -9.35 6.58 -1.89
C TYR A 197 -9.81 5.15 -2.21
N ALA A 198 -9.02 4.16 -1.85
CA ALA A 198 -9.37 2.75 -2.01
C ALA A 198 -9.19 1.98 -0.70
N ALA A 199 -10.18 1.15 -0.35
CA ALA A 199 -10.03 0.12 0.66
C ALA A 199 -9.49 -1.13 -0.02
N VAL A 200 -8.18 -1.18 -0.26
CA VAL A 200 -7.54 -2.23 -1.08
C VAL A 200 -7.32 -3.54 -0.34
N GLU A 201 -7.62 -3.57 0.96
CA GLU A 201 -7.67 -4.80 1.75
C GLU A 201 -8.57 -4.58 2.97
N THR A 202 -9.59 -5.42 3.13
CA THR A 202 -10.41 -5.54 4.32
C THR A 202 -10.65 -7.03 4.56
N TYR A 203 -10.57 -7.50 5.80
CA TYR A 203 -10.72 -8.93 6.10
C TYR A 203 -12.18 -9.32 6.28
N LEU A 204 -12.70 -10.20 5.41
CA LEU A 204 -14.08 -10.65 5.49
C LEU A 204 -14.37 -11.41 6.80
N GLN A 205 -13.36 -12.13 7.32
CA GLN A 205 -13.48 -12.96 8.53
C GLN A 205 -13.93 -12.21 9.79
N HIS A 206 -13.79 -10.88 9.85
CA HIS A 206 -14.22 -10.07 11.01
C HIS A 206 -15.69 -9.62 10.92
N TYR A 207 -16.40 -10.01 9.86
CA TYR A 207 -17.83 -9.75 9.67
C TYR A 207 -18.56 -11.08 9.73
N HIS A 208 -19.34 -11.32 10.77
CA HIS A 208 -20.01 -12.63 10.96
C HIS A 208 -21.46 -12.65 10.46
N ASP A 209 -22.00 -11.50 10.06
CA ASP A 209 -23.40 -11.32 9.71
C ASP A 209 -23.59 -10.35 8.54
N GLU A 210 -24.74 -10.44 7.89
CA GLU A 210 -25.09 -9.60 6.73
C GLU A 210 -25.16 -8.11 7.08
N SER A 211 -25.72 -7.77 8.25
CA SER A 211 -25.97 -6.39 8.65
C SER A 211 -24.64 -5.64 8.85
N SER A 212 -23.68 -6.26 9.55
CA SER A 212 -22.39 -5.66 9.81
C SER A 212 -21.57 -5.44 8.54
N LEU A 213 -21.56 -6.38 7.59
CA LEU A 213 -20.88 -6.16 6.32
C LEU A 213 -21.62 -5.13 5.45
N THR A 214 -22.96 -5.15 5.43
CA THR A 214 -23.76 -4.17 4.68
C THR A 214 -23.48 -2.75 5.16
N GLN A 215 -23.46 -2.55 6.48
CA GLN A 215 -23.11 -1.26 7.09
C GLN A 215 -21.68 -0.86 6.72
N ASN A 216 -20.71 -1.78 6.80
CA ASN A 216 -19.33 -1.47 6.46
C ASN A 216 -19.13 -1.13 4.97
N LEU A 217 -19.82 -1.84 4.06
CA LEU A 217 -19.84 -1.51 2.64
C LEU A 217 -20.38 -0.11 2.42
N LYS A 218 -21.54 0.20 3.03
CA LYS A 218 -22.18 1.51 2.97
C LYS A 218 -21.24 2.61 3.45
N GLU A 219 -20.72 2.50 4.68
CA GLU A 219 -19.79 3.47 5.26
C GLU A 219 -18.54 3.66 4.39
N THR A 220 -17.97 2.58 3.85
CA THR A 220 -16.77 2.64 2.99
C THR A 220 -17.04 3.41 1.71
N PHE A 221 -18.15 3.12 0.99
CA PHE A 221 -18.45 3.79 -0.27
C PHE A 221 -18.98 5.22 -0.08
N GLU A 222 -19.83 5.47 0.93
CA GLU A 222 -20.36 6.81 1.23
C GLU A 222 -19.26 7.78 1.69
N SER A 223 -18.19 7.28 2.31
CA SER A 223 -17.07 8.11 2.73
C SER A 223 -16.10 8.45 1.59
N GLY A 224 -16.27 7.87 0.40
CA GLY A 224 -15.55 8.24 -0.83
C GLY A 224 -14.62 7.17 -1.41
N ALA A 225 -14.68 5.93 -0.93
CA ALA A 225 -13.91 4.84 -1.53
C ALA A 225 -14.43 4.54 -2.95
N ILE A 226 -13.53 4.36 -3.92
CA ILE A 226 -13.93 3.90 -5.27
C ILE A 226 -13.89 2.38 -5.42
N VAL A 227 -13.20 1.70 -4.51
CA VAL A 227 -13.14 0.24 -4.49
C VAL A 227 -12.96 -0.26 -3.06
N LYS A 228 -13.49 -1.46 -2.80
CA LYS A 228 -13.27 -2.22 -1.58
C LYS A 228 -12.91 -3.66 -1.94
N TRP A 229 -11.74 -4.12 -1.53
CA TRP A 229 -11.29 -5.49 -1.74
C TRP A 229 -11.43 -6.27 -0.43
N LEU A 230 -12.24 -7.32 -0.48
CA LEU A 230 -12.54 -8.17 0.68
C LEU A 230 -11.68 -9.42 0.60
N TYR A 231 -10.64 -9.48 1.42
CA TYR A 231 -9.82 -10.67 1.57
C TYR A 231 -10.64 -11.80 2.20
N GLY A 232 -10.59 -12.98 1.58
CA GLY A 232 -11.41 -14.13 1.97
C GLY A 232 -12.78 -14.20 1.29
N ALA A 233 -13.13 -13.25 0.41
CA ALA A 233 -14.41 -13.29 -0.33
C ALA A 233 -14.37 -14.17 -1.61
N TYR A 234 -13.25 -14.85 -1.90
CA TYR A 234 -13.10 -15.66 -3.11
C TYR A 234 -13.69 -17.07 -2.91
N PRO A 235 -14.69 -17.49 -3.70
CA PRO A 235 -15.24 -18.83 -3.61
C PRO A 235 -14.33 -19.84 -4.33
N VAL A 236 -14.03 -20.97 -3.69
CA VAL A 236 -13.39 -22.12 -4.36
C VAL A 236 -14.34 -23.33 -4.33
N GLY A 237 -15.35 -23.33 -5.21
CA GLY A 237 -16.02 -24.53 -5.78
C GLY A 237 -17.47 -24.91 -5.37
N GLY A 238 -18.41 -24.88 -6.33
CA GLY A 238 -19.78 -25.51 -6.32
C GLY A 238 -20.88 -24.70 -7.07
N GLU A 239 -21.95 -25.29 -7.63
CA GLU A 239 -23.13 -24.59 -8.24
C GLU A 239 -24.04 -24.00 -7.12
N PHE A 240 -23.77 -22.91 -6.41
CA PHE A 240 -23.67 -21.48 -6.73
C PHE A 240 -22.69 -20.81 -5.72
N GLY A 241 -21.58 -21.49 -5.49
CA GLY A 241 -20.82 -21.55 -4.26
C GLY A 241 -20.43 -20.20 -3.66
N LEU A 242 -20.80 -20.05 -2.39
CA LEU A 242 -20.08 -19.26 -1.41
C LEU A 242 -19.94 -20.14 -0.17
N ASP A 243 -19.09 -21.15 -0.21
CA ASP A 243 -18.72 -21.92 0.99
C ASP A 243 -17.48 -21.28 1.62
N VAL A 244 -17.66 -20.02 2.04
CA VAL A 244 -16.65 -19.23 2.74
C VAL A 244 -17.23 -18.87 4.09
N ASP A 245 -16.64 -19.39 5.17
CA ASP A 245 -16.82 -18.80 6.50
C ASP A 245 -16.22 -17.39 6.44
N PRO A 246 -17.02 -16.32 6.59
CA PRO A 246 -18.41 -16.26 7.09
C PRO A 246 -19.50 -16.09 5.99
N VAL A 247 -20.33 -17.13 5.81
CA VAL A 247 -21.35 -17.24 4.73
C VAL A 247 -22.35 -16.08 4.74
N ASN A 248 -22.78 -15.66 5.93
CA ASN A 248 -23.77 -14.59 6.11
C ASN A 248 -23.26 -13.22 5.66
N ALA A 249 -21.97 -12.93 5.89
CA ALA A 249 -21.38 -11.68 5.41
C ALA A 249 -21.32 -11.67 3.88
N THR A 250 -21.05 -12.82 3.28
CA THR A 250 -20.96 -12.92 1.82
C THR A 250 -22.31 -12.68 1.10
N LEU A 251 -23.45 -12.91 1.78
CA LEU A 251 -24.77 -12.50 1.29
C LEU A 251 -24.89 -10.98 1.13
N ALA A 252 -24.29 -10.19 2.03
CA ALA A 252 -24.30 -8.73 1.92
C ALA A 252 -23.58 -8.25 0.65
N ILE A 253 -22.49 -8.91 0.25
CA ILE A 253 -21.77 -8.61 -1.00
C ILE A 253 -22.68 -8.86 -2.20
N LYS A 254 -23.33 -10.02 -2.26
CA LYS A 254 -24.27 -10.37 -3.35
C LYS A 254 -25.38 -9.33 -3.47
N LYS A 255 -26.03 -8.98 -2.35
CA LYS A 255 -27.10 -7.96 -2.33
C LYS A 255 -26.60 -6.59 -2.74
N TRP A 256 -25.40 -6.19 -2.29
CA TRP A 256 -24.79 -4.91 -2.65
C TRP A 256 -24.52 -4.78 -4.14
N LEU A 257 -24.06 -5.86 -4.79
CA LEU A 257 -23.79 -5.88 -6.23
C LEU A 257 -25.07 -5.91 -7.08
N LEU A 258 -26.17 -6.47 -6.58
CA LEU A 258 -27.46 -6.52 -7.30
C LEU A 258 -28.27 -5.22 -7.21
N ASN A 259 -27.98 -4.36 -6.23
CA ASN A 259 -28.71 -3.12 -5.97
C ASN A 259 -27.98 -1.85 -6.49
N LYS A 260 -26.94 -2.01 -7.30
CA LYS A 260 -26.21 -0.93 -7.98
C LYS A 260 -26.51 -0.92 -9.47
#